data_AF-A0A673FP79-F1
#
_entry.id   AF-A0A673FP79-F1
#
_cell.length_a   1.000
_cell.length_b   1.000
_cell.length_c   1.000
_cell.angle_alpha   90.00
_cell.angle_beta   90.00
_cell.angle_gamma   90.00
#
_symmetry.space_group_name_H-M   'P 1'
#
loop_
_entity.id
_entity.type
_entity.pdbx_description
1 polymer ?
#
loop_
_entity_poly.entity_id
_entity_poly.type
_entity_poly.pdbx_seq_one_letter_code
_entity_poly.pdbx_strand_id
1 'polypeptide(L)'
;MPAYHSTLMDADTKLVGNMALLPLKTQFKGPAPKETKDTDIIDEAIYYFKANVFFKNYEIKNEADRTLIYTTLYISECLKKLQKCSSRGQGEKEMYTLGITNFPIPGEPGFPLNAMYAKPSNKQEDETMRAYLQQIRQETGLRLCDRVFDPQTDKPSKWWVCFVKKQFMNKSLSAPGQ
;
A
#
# COMPACT_ATOMS: atom_id res chain seq x y z
N MET A 1 12.03 -20.11 0.71
CA MET A 1 10.94 -19.68 1.62
C MET A 1 9.81 -19.14 0.76
N PRO A 2 8.53 -19.47 1.04
CA PRO A 2 7.37 -18.89 0.36
C PRO A 2 7.19 -17.41 0.75
N ALA A 3 6.39 -16.68 -0.02
CA ALA A 3 6.00 -15.30 0.32
C ALA A 3 5.10 -15.29 1.57
N TYR A 4 5.05 -14.15 2.26
CA TYR A 4 4.18 -13.95 3.43
C TYR A 4 2.81 -13.44 2.99
N HIS A 5 1.76 -14.02 3.56
CA HIS A 5 0.36 -13.77 3.25
C HIS A 5 -0.36 -13.07 4.40
N SER A 6 -1.46 -12.40 4.09
CA SER A 6 -2.27 -11.78 5.14
C SER A 6 -3.00 -12.82 5.97
N THR A 7 -3.06 -12.58 7.28
CA THR A 7 -3.79 -13.43 8.23
C THR A 7 -5.06 -12.78 8.77
N LEU A 8 -5.43 -11.60 8.24
CA LEU A 8 -6.51 -10.75 8.76
C LEU A 8 -7.87 -10.98 8.07
N MET A 9 -8.00 -12.04 7.29
CA MET A 9 -9.25 -12.37 6.60
C MET A 9 -10.25 -12.99 7.58
N ASP A 10 -11.29 -12.24 7.94
CA ASP A 10 -12.41 -12.71 8.76
C ASP A 10 -13.63 -13.07 7.86
N ALA A 11 -14.51 -13.96 8.32
CA ALA A 11 -15.64 -14.47 7.51
C ALA A 11 -16.62 -13.35 7.08
N ASP A 12 -16.79 -12.32 7.90
CA ASP A 12 -17.70 -11.19 7.65
C ASP A 12 -17.01 -10.01 6.92
N THR A 13 -15.79 -10.23 6.43
CA THR A 13 -15.02 -9.17 5.73
C THR A 13 -15.73 -8.79 4.44
N LYS A 14 -16.16 -7.52 4.37
CA LYS A 14 -16.72 -6.96 3.14
C LYS A 14 -15.66 -6.86 2.05
N LEU A 15 -16.09 -6.91 0.80
CA LEU A 15 -15.23 -6.77 -0.36
C LEU A 15 -15.50 -5.47 -1.12
N VAL A 16 -14.49 -5.01 -1.84
CA VAL A 16 -14.61 -3.98 -2.88
C VAL A 16 -13.89 -4.50 -4.13
N GLY A 17 -14.65 -4.77 -5.19
CA GLY A 17 -14.21 -5.67 -6.26
C GLY A 17 -13.90 -7.05 -5.69
N ASN A 18 -12.67 -7.52 -5.87
CA ASN A 18 -12.17 -8.76 -5.26
C ASN A 18 -11.07 -8.50 -4.21
N MET A 19 -11.01 -7.28 -3.66
CA MET A 19 -10.13 -6.91 -2.55
C MET A 19 -10.92 -6.94 -1.24
N ALA A 20 -10.27 -7.36 -0.16
CA ALA A 20 -10.86 -7.26 1.17
C ALA A 20 -10.87 -5.81 1.64
N LEU A 21 -12.06 -5.30 2.00
CA LEU A 21 -12.26 -4.00 2.62
C LEU A 21 -11.97 -4.10 4.12
N LEU A 22 -10.69 -4.38 4.45
CA LEU A 22 -10.23 -4.59 5.81
C LEU A 22 -10.31 -3.30 6.65
N PRO A 23 -10.62 -3.41 7.96
CA PRO A 23 -10.59 -2.27 8.86
C PRO A 23 -9.19 -1.63 8.94
N LEU A 24 -9.15 -0.32 9.21
CA LEU A 24 -7.90 0.43 9.34
C LEU A 24 -7.90 1.26 10.62
N LYS A 25 -6.74 1.32 11.29
CA LYS A 25 -6.47 2.23 12.40
C LYS A 25 -6.00 3.57 11.86
N THR A 26 -6.93 4.41 11.43
CA THR A 26 -6.59 5.66 10.73
C THR A 26 -7.47 6.83 11.18
N GLN A 27 -6.94 8.04 11.05
CA GLN A 27 -7.69 9.30 11.18
C GLN A 27 -8.15 9.85 9.82
N PHE A 28 -7.64 9.31 8.71
CA PHE A 28 -8.05 9.73 7.38
C PHE A 28 -9.46 9.24 7.06
N LYS A 29 -10.28 10.12 6.49
CA LYS A 29 -11.65 9.79 6.08
C LYS A 29 -11.62 8.79 4.92
N GLY A 30 -12.51 7.82 4.96
CA GLY A 30 -12.70 6.86 3.89
C GLY A 30 -13.66 5.73 4.31
N PRO A 31 -13.89 4.76 3.40
CA PRO A 31 -14.88 3.71 3.60
C PRO A 31 -14.37 2.54 4.46
N ALA A 32 -13.08 2.51 4.85
CA ALA A 32 -12.57 1.44 5.70
C ALA A 32 -13.33 1.41 7.04
N PRO A 33 -13.75 0.22 7.50
CA PRO A 33 -14.25 0.07 8.86
C PRO A 33 -13.20 0.53 9.89
N LYS A 34 -13.66 0.92 11.07
CA LYS A 34 -12.76 1.28 12.17
C LYS A 34 -12.14 0.01 12.75
N GLU A 35 -10.81 -0.07 12.75
CA GLU A 35 -10.11 -1.16 13.42
C GLU A 35 -10.21 -1.00 14.94
N THR A 36 -10.42 -2.13 15.63
CA THR A 36 -10.50 -2.22 17.10
C THR A 36 -9.36 -3.03 17.69
N LYS A 37 -8.66 -3.82 16.87
CA LYS A 37 -7.46 -4.58 17.24
C LYS A 37 -6.21 -3.67 17.19
N ASP A 38 -5.09 -4.16 17.71
CA ASP A 38 -3.83 -3.40 17.75
C ASP A 38 -3.14 -3.30 16.39
N THR A 39 -3.38 -4.26 15.49
CA THR A 39 -2.74 -4.40 14.18
C THR A 39 -3.76 -4.42 13.05
N ASP A 40 -3.44 -3.76 11.94
CA ASP A 40 -4.21 -3.81 10.70
C ASP A 40 -3.35 -4.24 9.49
N ILE A 41 -3.95 -4.25 8.30
CA ILE A 41 -3.28 -4.68 7.06
C ILE A 41 -2.08 -3.81 6.67
N ILE A 42 -2.04 -2.55 7.10
CA ILE A 42 -0.91 -1.65 6.83
C ILE A 42 0.27 -2.05 7.71
N ASP A 43 0.00 -2.40 8.98
CA ASP A 43 1.04 -2.93 9.88
C ASP A 43 1.61 -4.26 9.35
N GLU A 44 0.76 -5.19 8.90
CA GLU A 44 1.20 -6.44 8.24
C GLU A 44 2.05 -6.15 7.00
N ALA A 45 1.62 -5.23 6.13
CA ALA A 45 2.34 -4.89 4.90
C ALA A 45 3.73 -4.33 5.19
N ILE A 46 3.84 -3.38 6.14
CA ILE A 46 5.13 -2.80 6.54
C ILE A 46 6.03 -3.86 7.17
N TYR A 47 5.47 -4.75 7.99
CA TYR A 47 6.20 -5.84 8.64
C TYR A 47 6.77 -6.84 7.61
N TYR A 48 5.97 -7.27 6.65
CA TYR A 48 6.38 -8.24 5.62
C TYR A 48 7.18 -7.63 4.47
N PHE A 49 7.15 -6.30 4.27
CA PHE A 49 7.71 -5.63 3.09
C PHE A 49 9.13 -6.07 2.74
N LYS A 50 10.06 -6.05 3.71
CA LYS A 50 11.49 -6.31 3.45
C LYS A 50 11.75 -7.73 2.95
N ALA A 51 10.86 -8.69 3.24
CA ALA A 51 10.92 -10.03 2.68
C ALA A 51 10.12 -10.12 1.37
N ASN A 52 8.86 -9.67 1.37
CA ASN A 52 7.96 -9.81 0.24
C ASN A 52 8.45 -9.11 -1.03
N VAL A 53 9.13 -7.97 -0.92
CA VAL A 53 9.59 -7.17 -2.07
C VAL A 53 10.55 -7.92 -3.03
N PHE A 54 11.17 -9.02 -2.59
CA PHE A 54 12.04 -9.83 -3.44
C PHE A 54 11.31 -10.88 -4.27
N PHE A 55 10.05 -11.19 -3.96
CA PHE A 55 9.31 -12.25 -4.63
C PHE A 55 8.78 -11.79 -5.99
N LYS A 56 9.05 -12.61 -7.01
CA LYS A 56 8.54 -12.40 -8.38
C LYS A 56 7.20 -13.08 -8.63
N ASN A 57 6.93 -14.16 -7.90
CA ASN A 57 5.69 -14.92 -7.96
C ASN A 57 5.01 -14.83 -6.59
N TYR A 58 3.70 -14.61 -6.58
CA TYR A 58 2.89 -14.57 -5.38
C TYR A 58 1.55 -15.24 -5.68
N GLU A 59 1.25 -16.32 -4.97
CA GLU A 59 -0.04 -17.01 -5.08
C GLU A 59 -1.07 -16.29 -4.22
N ILE A 60 -2.20 -15.88 -4.79
CA ILE A 60 -3.24 -15.19 -4.04
C ILE A 60 -4.10 -16.23 -3.33
N LYS A 61 -4.03 -16.32 -2.00
CA LYS A 61 -4.80 -17.30 -1.22
C LYS A 61 -6.22 -16.84 -0.92
N ASN A 62 -6.42 -15.53 -0.75
CA ASN A 62 -7.70 -14.92 -0.46
C ASN A 62 -7.72 -13.43 -0.86
N GLU A 63 -8.81 -12.75 -0.58
CA GLU A 63 -9.04 -11.34 -0.94
C GLU A 63 -8.19 -10.38 -0.10
N ALA A 64 -7.79 -10.76 1.12
CA ALA A 64 -6.89 -9.98 1.98
C ALA A 64 -5.48 -9.89 1.38
N ASP A 65 -5.00 -10.95 0.73
CA ASP A 65 -3.74 -10.91 -0.02
C ASP A 65 -3.76 -9.84 -1.11
N ARG A 66 -4.89 -9.58 -1.77
CA ARG A 66 -4.98 -8.51 -2.78
C ARG A 66 -4.83 -7.12 -2.17
N THR A 67 -5.34 -6.91 -0.97
CA THR A 67 -5.13 -5.68 -0.22
C THR A 67 -3.66 -5.56 0.22
N LEU A 68 -3.07 -6.64 0.72
CA LEU A 68 -1.65 -6.71 1.10
C LEU A 68 -0.71 -6.41 -0.09
N ILE A 69 -0.97 -6.99 -1.26
CA ILE A 69 -0.21 -6.77 -2.49
C ILE A 69 -0.24 -5.30 -2.89
N TYR A 70 -1.43 -4.68 -2.90
CA TYR A 70 -1.56 -3.26 -3.24
C TYR A 70 -0.74 -2.38 -2.30
N THR A 71 -0.87 -2.58 -0.99
CA THR A 71 -0.13 -1.83 0.03
C THR A 71 1.37 -2.04 -0.12
N THR A 72 1.83 -3.27 -0.42
CA THR A 72 3.25 -3.59 -0.65
C THR A 72 3.81 -2.85 -1.87
N LEU A 73 3.06 -2.78 -2.97
CA LEU A 73 3.45 -2.01 -4.14
C LEU A 73 3.51 -0.51 -3.82
N TYR A 74 2.54 0.00 -3.06
CA TYR A 74 2.49 1.40 -2.69
C TYR A 74 3.65 1.82 -1.75
N ILE A 75 4.07 0.95 -0.81
CA ILE A 75 5.28 1.19 0.00
C ILE A 75 6.50 1.44 -0.91
N SER A 76 6.62 0.72 -2.02
CA SER A 76 7.72 0.93 -2.98
C SER A 76 7.65 2.32 -3.62
N GLU A 77 6.45 2.81 -3.96
CA GLU A 77 6.26 4.18 -4.47
C GLU A 77 6.60 5.24 -3.42
N CYS A 78 6.23 5.02 -2.16
CA CYS A 78 6.63 5.90 -1.07
C CYS A 78 8.16 5.99 -0.95
N LEU A 79 8.86 4.86 -0.96
CA LEU A 79 10.33 4.85 -0.86
C LEU A 79 11.01 5.61 -2.02
N LYS A 80 10.47 5.54 -3.24
CA LYS A 80 11.00 6.30 -4.39
C LYS A 80 10.95 7.82 -4.17
N LYS A 81 9.93 8.33 -3.45
CA LYS A 81 9.82 9.75 -3.07
C LYS A 81 10.67 10.06 -1.85
N LEU A 82 10.53 9.26 -0.78
CA LEU A 82 11.20 9.47 0.50
C LEU A 82 12.74 9.49 0.39
N GLN A 83 13.34 8.74 -0.53
CA GLN A 83 14.80 8.77 -0.74
C GLN A 83 15.35 10.16 -1.11
N LYS A 84 14.51 11.05 -1.66
CA LYS A 84 14.88 12.40 -2.10
C LYS A 84 14.61 13.47 -1.04
N CYS A 85 13.96 13.10 0.08
CA CYS A 85 13.64 14.02 1.16
C CYS A 85 14.85 14.27 2.06
N SER A 86 14.99 15.49 2.57
CA SER A 86 16.06 15.88 3.50
C SER A 86 15.64 15.88 4.97
N SER A 87 14.34 15.79 5.25
CA SER A 87 13.74 15.79 6.61
C SER A 87 12.46 14.95 6.68
N ARG A 88 12.10 14.47 7.87
CA ARG A 88 10.80 13.80 8.11
C ARG A 88 9.63 14.71 7.78
N GLY A 89 9.72 15.99 8.13
CA GLY A 89 8.67 16.98 7.83
C GLY A 89 8.47 17.20 6.32
N GLN A 90 9.53 17.13 5.51
CA GLN A 90 9.38 17.11 4.05
C GLN A 90 8.75 15.77 3.59
N GLY A 91 9.18 14.66 4.16
CA GLY A 91 8.62 13.33 3.89
C GLY A 91 7.11 13.28 4.08
N GLU A 92 6.59 13.78 5.21
CA GLU A 92 5.15 13.84 5.48
C GLU A 92 4.37 14.64 4.43
N LYS A 93 4.90 15.78 3.98
CA LYS A 93 4.28 16.59 2.91
C LYS A 93 4.24 15.87 1.57
N GLU A 94 5.33 15.18 1.22
CA GLU A 94 5.42 14.37 0.00
C GLU A 94 4.48 13.16 0.08
N MET A 95 4.38 12.50 1.24
CA MET A 95 3.48 11.37 1.45
C MET A 95 2.00 11.77 1.40
N TYR A 96 1.67 12.95 1.93
CA TYR A 96 0.32 13.52 1.78
C TYR A 96 -0.02 13.75 0.31
N THR A 97 0.88 14.42 -0.44
CA THR A 97 0.72 14.68 -1.87
C THR A 97 0.60 13.38 -2.68
N LEU A 98 1.45 12.39 -2.38
CA LEU A 98 1.41 11.08 -3.03
C LEU A 98 0.10 10.34 -2.72
N GLY A 99 -0.39 10.44 -1.48
CA GLY A 99 -1.63 9.78 -1.06
C GLY A 99 -2.86 10.25 -1.84
N ILE A 100 -2.95 11.54 -2.13
CA ILE A 100 -4.06 12.14 -2.91
C ILE A 100 -3.84 12.09 -4.42
N THR A 101 -2.65 11.72 -4.90
CA THR A 101 -2.38 11.56 -6.33
C THR A 101 -3.28 10.49 -6.92
N ASN A 102 -3.80 10.74 -8.13
CA ASN A 102 -4.68 9.80 -8.81
C ASN A 102 -3.87 8.62 -9.39
N PHE A 103 -3.89 7.50 -8.69
CA PHE A 103 -3.35 6.23 -9.19
C PHE A 103 -4.42 5.46 -9.97
N PRO A 104 -4.03 4.71 -11.03
CA PRO A 104 -4.97 3.85 -11.74
C PRO A 104 -5.50 2.77 -10.80
N ILE A 105 -6.78 2.42 -10.95
CA ILE A 105 -7.44 1.35 -10.21
C ILE A 105 -7.69 0.11 -11.11
N PRO A 106 -8.04 -1.06 -10.56
CA PRO A 106 -8.43 -2.23 -11.35
C PRO A 106 -9.42 -1.89 -12.48
N GLY A 107 -9.08 -2.30 -13.71
CA GLY A 107 -9.83 -2.03 -14.93
C GLY A 107 -9.28 -0.86 -15.75
N GLU A 108 -8.50 0.05 -15.16
CA GLU A 108 -7.94 1.19 -15.88
C GLU A 108 -6.62 0.86 -16.58
N PRO A 109 -6.33 1.50 -17.73
CA PRO A 109 -4.99 1.49 -18.31
C PRO A 109 -3.97 1.99 -17.28
N GLY A 110 -2.88 1.25 -17.10
CA GLY A 110 -1.82 1.59 -16.15
C GLY A 110 -1.87 0.84 -14.82
N PHE A 111 -2.98 0.22 -14.44
CA PHE A 111 -2.99 -0.65 -13.27
C PHE A 111 -2.24 -1.97 -13.59
N PRO A 112 -1.14 -2.29 -12.89
CA PRO A 112 -0.18 -3.33 -13.31
C PRO A 112 -0.67 -4.77 -13.15
N LEU A 113 -1.79 -4.97 -12.46
CA LEU A 113 -2.33 -6.26 -12.01
C LEU A 113 -3.77 -6.50 -12.47
N ASN A 114 -4.21 -5.90 -13.58
CA ASN A 114 -5.58 -6.05 -14.11
C ASN A 114 -6.03 -7.51 -14.31
N ALA A 115 -5.12 -8.44 -14.59
CA ALA A 115 -5.45 -9.87 -14.74
C ALA A 115 -5.81 -10.57 -13.41
N MET A 116 -5.48 -9.97 -12.26
CA MET A 116 -5.67 -10.57 -10.93
C MET A 116 -6.70 -9.83 -10.07
N TYR A 117 -7.10 -8.62 -10.49
CA TYR A 117 -8.02 -7.75 -9.78
C TYR A 117 -9.29 -7.52 -10.60
N ALA A 118 -10.44 -7.57 -9.92
CA ALA A 118 -11.72 -7.27 -10.52
C ALA A 118 -11.90 -5.75 -10.63
N LYS A 119 -12.27 -5.27 -11.82
CA LYS A 119 -12.72 -3.88 -12.00
C LYS A 119 -13.99 -3.63 -11.19
N PRO A 120 -14.24 -2.40 -10.72
CA PRO A 120 -15.52 -2.06 -10.09
C PRO A 120 -16.69 -2.34 -11.05
N SER A 121 -17.74 -2.95 -10.53
CA SER A 121 -18.92 -3.39 -11.29
C SER A 121 -19.89 -2.26 -11.61
N ASN A 122 -19.87 -1.20 -10.81
CA ASN A 122 -20.76 -0.06 -10.92
C ASN A 122 -20.10 1.21 -10.35
N LYS A 123 -20.74 2.37 -10.57
CA LYS A 123 -20.22 3.67 -10.15
C LYS A 123 -20.02 3.79 -8.62
N GLN A 124 -20.92 3.22 -7.82
CA GLN A 124 -20.82 3.26 -6.37
C GLN A 124 -19.59 2.46 -5.88
N GLU A 125 -19.34 1.31 -6.48
CA GLU A 125 -18.16 0.49 -6.17
C GLU A 125 -16.87 1.16 -6.64
N ASP A 126 -16.87 1.84 -7.79
CA ASP A 126 -15.72 2.64 -8.27
C ASP A 126 -15.34 3.74 -7.26
N GLU A 127 -16.33 4.53 -6.82
CA GLU A 127 -16.13 5.60 -5.83
C GLU A 127 -15.61 5.02 -4.50
N THR A 128 -16.18 3.90 -4.06
CA THR A 128 -15.75 3.21 -2.83
C THR A 128 -14.32 2.69 -2.95
N MET A 129 -13.97 2.08 -4.08
CA MET A 129 -12.63 1.56 -4.33
C MET A 129 -11.59 2.68 -4.33
N ARG A 130 -11.85 3.78 -5.04
CA ARG A 130 -10.94 4.94 -5.06
C ARG A 130 -10.74 5.52 -3.68
N ALA A 131 -11.82 5.70 -2.92
CA ALA A 131 -11.75 6.23 -1.56
C ALA A 131 -11.00 5.28 -0.61
N TYR A 132 -11.23 3.97 -0.71
CA TYR A 132 -10.51 2.97 0.10
C TYR A 132 -9.01 2.95 -0.20
N LEU A 133 -8.64 2.92 -1.49
CA LEU A 133 -7.23 2.93 -1.88
C LEU A 133 -6.56 4.25 -1.50
N GLN A 134 -7.24 5.39 -1.62
CA GLN A 134 -6.72 6.67 -1.12
C GLN A 134 -6.48 6.65 0.38
N GLN A 135 -7.41 6.10 1.16
CA GLN A 135 -7.28 5.99 2.61
C GLN A 135 -6.09 5.10 3.00
N ILE A 136 -5.91 3.94 2.33
CA ILE A 136 -4.71 3.11 2.48
C ILE A 136 -3.45 3.90 2.17
N ARG A 137 -3.43 4.65 1.06
CA ARG A 137 -2.24 5.40 0.63
C ARG A 137 -1.85 6.50 1.63
N GLN A 138 -2.82 7.24 2.16
CA GLN A 138 -2.55 8.30 3.14
C GLN A 138 -1.99 7.72 4.44
N GLU A 139 -2.66 6.70 4.99
CA GLU A 139 -2.23 6.07 6.24
C GLU A 139 -0.88 5.35 6.10
N THR A 140 -0.67 4.63 4.99
CA THR A 140 0.61 3.95 4.72
C THR A 140 1.76 4.95 4.62
N GLY A 141 1.56 6.05 3.88
CA GLY A 141 2.58 7.08 3.73
C GLY A 141 2.97 7.71 5.07
N LEU A 142 1.99 8.04 5.91
CA LEU A 142 2.22 8.60 7.24
C LEU A 142 3.02 7.63 8.13
N ARG A 143 2.57 6.38 8.27
CA ARG A 143 3.26 5.38 9.10
C ARG A 143 4.65 5.04 8.58
N LEU A 144 4.87 5.11 7.27
CA LEU A 144 6.17 4.82 6.69
C LEU A 144 7.21 5.90 7.01
N CYS A 145 6.81 7.17 7.16
CA CYS A 145 7.70 8.23 7.63
C CYS A 145 8.33 7.88 8.99
N ASP A 146 7.55 7.33 9.92
CA ASP A 146 8.05 6.93 11.25
C ASP A 146 9.05 5.76 11.20
N ARG A 147 9.03 4.99 10.12
CA ARG A 147 9.95 3.85 9.93
C ARG A 147 11.20 4.22 9.13
N VAL A 148 11.07 5.15 8.18
CA VAL A 148 12.12 5.46 7.21
C VAL A 148 13.09 6.51 7.74
N PHE A 149 12.62 7.53 8.46
CA PHE A 149 13.49 8.59 8.94
C PHE A 149 14.18 8.20 10.25
N ASP A 150 15.48 8.46 10.33
CA ASP A 150 16.27 8.24 11.53
C ASP A 150 16.00 9.36 12.55
N PRO A 151 15.59 9.06 13.80
CA PRO A 151 15.23 10.09 14.78
C PRO A 151 16.37 11.02 15.19
N GLN A 152 17.63 10.64 14.99
CA GLN A 152 18.80 11.45 15.37
C GLN A 152 19.22 12.37 14.23
N THR A 153 19.13 11.90 12.98
CA THR A 153 19.64 12.64 11.81
C THR A 153 18.55 13.29 10.97
N ASP A 154 17.28 12.91 11.17
CA ASP A 154 16.12 13.32 10.39
C ASP A 154 16.23 12.97 8.89
N LYS A 155 17.15 12.06 8.52
CA LYS A 155 17.40 11.64 7.13
C LYS A 155 16.78 10.27 6.83
N PRO A 156 16.45 9.98 5.56
CA PRO A 156 16.03 8.65 5.15
C PRO A 156 17.09 7.58 5.45
N SER A 157 16.69 6.54 6.16
CA SER A 157 17.56 5.44 6.56
C SER A 157 17.98 4.59 5.37
N LYS A 158 19.29 4.33 5.24
CA LYS A 158 19.83 3.43 4.20
C LYS A 158 19.23 2.03 4.25
N TRP A 159 18.75 1.59 5.42
CA TRP A 159 18.11 0.29 5.65
C TRP A 159 16.67 0.18 5.10
N TRP A 160 16.14 1.28 4.59
CA TRP A 160 14.90 1.34 3.83
C TRP A 160 15.15 1.77 2.38
N VAL A 161 16.01 2.76 2.16
CA VAL A 161 16.32 3.28 0.82
C VAL A 161 16.98 2.21 -0.07
N CYS A 162 17.68 1.22 0.48
CA CYS A 162 18.25 0.13 -0.30
C CYS A 162 17.20 -0.70 -1.07
N PHE A 163 15.91 -0.63 -0.70
CA PHE A 163 14.83 -1.33 -1.36
C PHE A 163 14.20 -0.57 -2.54
N VAL A 164 14.54 0.70 -2.77
CA VAL A 164 13.90 1.55 -3.80
C VAL A 164 13.92 0.94 -5.21
N LYS A 165 15.00 0.22 -5.55
CA LYS A 165 15.16 -0.42 -6.87
C LYS A 165 14.53 -1.82 -6.95
N LYS A 166 13.99 -2.35 -5.85
CA LYS A 166 13.35 -3.67 -5.82
C LYS A 166 11.89 -3.52 -6.22
N GLN A 167 11.40 -4.46 -7.03
CA GLN A 167 10.03 -4.46 -7.53
C GLN A 167 9.37 -5.78 -7.16
N PHE A 168 8.41 -5.69 -6.24
CA PHE A 168 7.55 -6.82 -5.91
C PHE A 168 6.78 -7.28 -7.16
N MET A 169 6.80 -8.58 -7.45
CA MET A 169 6.20 -9.19 -8.65
C MET A 169 6.69 -8.61 -10.00
N ASN A 170 7.81 -7.88 -10.01
CA ASN A 170 8.25 -7.03 -11.12
C ASN A 170 7.15 -6.04 -11.59
N LYS A 171 6.34 -5.54 -10.66
CA LYS A 171 5.26 -4.56 -10.91
C LYS A 171 5.55 -3.24 -10.20
N SER A 172 4.90 -2.19 -10.68
CA SER A 172 5.01 -0.81 -10.18
C SER A 172 3.67 -0.12 -10.38
N LEU A 173 3.22 0.68 -9.41
CA LEU A 173 1.98 1.45 -9.54
C LEU A 173 2.20 2.71 -10.37
N SER A 174 3.43 3.21 -10.41
CA SER A 174 3.84 4.30 -11.30
C SER A 174 4.41 3.74 -12.60
N ALA A 175 4.21 4.48 -13.70
CA ALA A 175 4.83 4.15 -14.98
C ALA A 175 6.38 4.17 -14.89
N PRO A 176 7.10 3.43 -15.75
CA PRO A 176 8.56 3.50 -15.79
C PRO A 176 9.04 4.95 -16.01
N GLY A 177 9.88 5.47 -15.11
CA GLY A 177 10.51 6.79 -15.25
C GLY A 177 9.90 7.94 -14.43
N GLN A 178 8.88 7.69 -13.61
CA GLN A 178 8.33 8.67 -12.64
C GLN A 178 8.89 8.53 -11.22
#